data_AF-A0A976QL87-F1
#
_entry.id   AF-A0A976QL87-F1
#
_cell.length_a   1.000
_cell.length_b   1.000
_cell.length_c   1.000
_cell.angle_alpha   90.00
_cell.angle_beta   90.00
_cell.angle_gamma   90.00
#
_symmetry.space_group_name_H-M   'P 1'
#
loop_
_entity.id
_entity.type
_entity.pdbx_description
1 polymer ?
#
loop_
_entity_poly.entity_id
_entity_poly.type
_entity_poly.pdbx_seq_one_letter_code
_entity_poly.pdbx_strand_id
1 'polypeptide(L)'
;MCVRDSTRAGLWPAFWTFGIEGPWPSNGEIDIMEYYRGVLLANAAWATEKRWVAKWDDSKKPITEFNVPNWSEKFHIWRMDWDSDSIKLYVDDMLLNEVDLSTTINKDGEGKNPFHQPHYIILNLAIGGKAGGDPSNTKFPAKFEVDYVRIYQKQAED
;
A
#
# COMPACT_ATOMS: atom_id res chain seq x y z
N MET A 1 -4.79 9.96 3.87
CA MET A 1 -4.92 10.45 2.48
C MET A 1 -6.37 10.31 2.05
N CYS A 2 -6.96 11.31 1.38
CA CYS A 2 -8.34 11.23 0.85
C CYS A 2 -8.31 10.93 -0.65
N VAL A 3 -8.88 9.81 -1.12
CA VAL A 3 -8.88 9.40 -2.55
C VAL A 3 -10.26 9.07 -3.10
N ARG A 4 -10.53 9.51 -4.35
CA ARG A 4 -11.65 9.09 -5.21
C ARG A 4 -11.12 8.35 -6.45
N ASP A 5 -11.69 7.19 -6.78
CA ASP A 5 -11.34 6.42 -7.98
C ASP A 5 -12.56 5.82 -8.68
N SER A 6 -12.87 6.21 -9.91
CA SER A 6 -13.89 5.49 -10.68
C SER A 6 -13.34 4.14 -11.12
N THR A 7 -13.82 3.03 -10.53
CA THR A 7 -13.48 1.66 -10.96
C THR A 7 -13.70 1.47 -12.45
N ARG A 8 -12.61 1.54 -13.21
CA ARG A 8 -12.59 1.28 -14.65
C ARG A 8 -11.59 0.18 -14.90
N ALA A 9 -11.95 -0.76 -15.77
CA ALA A 9 -11.02 -1.78 -16.23
C ALA A 9 -9.72 -1.12 -16.70
N GLY A 10 -8.57 -1.67 -16.30
CA GLY A 10 -7.25 -1.17 -16.67
C GLY A 10 -6.67 -0.10 -15.77
N LEU A 11 -7.34 0.39 -14.73
CA LEU A 11 -6.76 1.35 -13.78
C LEU A 11 -6.23 0.64 -12.53
N TRP A 12 -5.09 1.13 -12.03
CA TRP A 12 -4.43 0.65 -10.82
C TRP A 12 -3.79 1.83 -10.08
N PRO A 13 -4.58 2.63 -9.33
CA PRO A 13 -4.03 3.59 -8.37
C PRO A 13 -3.31 2.89 -7.22
N ALA A 14 -2.23 3.53 -6.77
CA ALA A 14 -1.43 3.07 -5.63
C ALA A 14 -0.96 4.24 -4.76
N PHE A 15 -0.95 4.01 -3.45
CA PHE A 15 -0.32 4.82 -2.42
C PHE A 15 0.53 3.91 -1.54
N TRP A 16 1.83 4.09 -1.62
CA TRP A 16 2.78 3.14 -1.08
C TRP A 16 4.07 3.84 -0.66
N THR A 17 4.94 3.09 -0.01
CA THR A 17 6.24 3.57 0.46
C THR A 17 7.36 2.63 0.05
N PHE A 18 8.57 3.17 -0.04
CA PHE A 18 9.76 2.42 -0.44
C PHE A 18 10.96 2.85 0.38
N GLY A 19 11.72 1.89 0.92
CA GLY A 19 12.91 2.19 1.72
C GLY A 19 14.06 2.72 0.87
N ILE A 20 14.89 3.57 1.47
CA ILE A 20 15.98 4.27 0.75
C ILE A 20 17.28 3.47 0.69
N GLU A 21 17.44 2.47 1.55
CA GLU A 21 18.67 1.67 1.65
C GLU A 21 18.46 0.25 1.12
N GLY A 22 19.36 -0.15 0.21
CA GLY A 22 19.40 -1.50 -0.34
C GLY A 22 18.58 -1.68 -1.62
N PRO A 23 18.71 -2.84 -2.28
CA PRO A 23 17.91 -3.19 -3.44
C PRO A 23 16.54 -3.74 -3.03
N TRP A 24 15.56 -3.67 -3.93
CA TRP A 24 14.31 -4.42 -3.74
C TRP A 24 14.54 -5.93 -3.74
N PRO A 25 13.86 -6.72 -2.89
CA PRO A 25 12.92 -6.31 -1.82
C PRO A 25 13.59 -6.04 -0.46
N SER A 26 14.91 -6.09 -0.36
CA SER A 26 15.65 -5.89 0.89
C SER A 26 15.51 -4.48 1.48
N ASN A 27 15.08 -3.51 0.70
CA ASN A 27 14.79 -2.16 1.17
C ASN A 27 13.37 -1.99 1.73
N GLY A 28 12.48 -2.97 1.54
CA GLY A 28 11.11 -2.91 2.05
C GLY A 28 10.15 -2.08 1.19
N GLU A 29 8.92 -2.57 1.13
CA GLU A 29 7.79 -1.94 0.44
C GLU A 29 6.57 -2.02 1.35
N ILE A 30 5.82 -0.93 1.47
CA ILE A 30 4.54 -0.90 2.19
C ILE A 30 3.49 -0.30 1.28
N ASP A 31 2.54 -1.12 0.85
CA ASP A 31 1.39 -0.70 0.06
C ASP A 31 0.27 -0.29 1.01
N ILE A 32 0.15 1.01 1.27
CA ILE A 32 -0.90 1.55 2.14
C ILE A 32 -2.27 1.41 1.47
N MET A 33 -2.28 1.54 0.14
CA MET A 33 -3.43 1.27 -0.71
C MET A 33 -2.96 0.85 -2.10
N GLU A 34 -3.46 -0.27 -2.57
CA GLU A 34 -3.67 -0.47 -4.00
C GLU A 34 -5.14 -0.75 -4.27
N TYR A 35 -5.63 -0.33 -5.42
CA TYR A 35 -6.99 -0.64 -5.82
C TYR A 35 -7.07 -0.97 -7.28
N TYR A 36 -7.64 -2.13 -7.59
CA TYR A 36 -7.91 -2.52 -8.96
C TYR A 36 -9.02 -3.56 -8.98
N ARG A 37 -9.82 -3.57 -10.06
CA ARG A 37 -10.83 -4.61 -10.31
C ARG A 37 -11.79 -4.86 -9.13
N GLY A 38 -12.09 -3.81 -8.36
CA GLY A 38 -13.01 -3.87 -7.22
C GLY A 38 -12.42 -4.46 -5.93
N VAL A 39 -11.10 -4.64 -5.86
CA VAL A 39 -10.39 -5.22 -4.70
C VAL A 39 -9.35 -4.24 -4.19
N LEU A 40 -9.42 -3.94 -2.89
CA LEU A 40 -8.41 -3.16 -2.15
C LEU A 40 -7.30 -4.08 -1.68
N LEU A 41 -6.07 -3.60 -1.75
CA LEU A 41 -4.89 -4.24 -1.19
C LEU A 41 -4.21 -3.32 -0.18
N ALA A 42 -3.64 -3.94 0.84
CA ALA A 42 -2.85 -3.29 1.88
C ALA A 42 -1.78 -4.28 2.36
N ASN A 43 -0.54 -4.09 1.94
CA ASN A 43 0.49 -5.14 2.03
C ASN A 43 1.83 -4.59 2.52
N ALA A 44 2.71 -5.49 2.95
CA ALA A 44 4.12 -5.22 3.14
C ALA A 44 4.99 -6.30 2.49
N ALA A 45 6.15 -5.91 1.95
CA ALA A 45 7.08 -6.83 1.31
C ALA A 45 8.52 -6.63 1.80
N TRP A 46 9.24 -7.74 1.98
CA TRP A 46 10.64 -7.76 2.39
C TRP A 46 11.40 -8.95 1.80
N ALA A 47 12.71 -9.03 2.01
CA ALA A 47 13.54 -10.04 1.35
C ALA A 47 13.45 -11.45 1.96
N THR A 48 13.38 -12.43 1.05
CA THR A 48 13.65 -13.83 1.35
C THR A 48 15.14 -14.15 1.18
N GLU A 49 15.51 -15.40 1.45
CA GLU A 49 16.83 -15.95 1.15
C GLU A 49 17.17 -15.97 -0.35
N LYS A 50 16.18 -15.84 -1.23
CA LYS A 50 16.38 -15.80 -2.67
C LYS A 50 16.34 -14.35 -3.16
N ARG A 51 17.43 -13.93 -3.80
CA ARG A 51 17.56 -12.60 -4.40
C ARG A 51 16.39 -12.31 -5.36
N TRP A 52 15.84 -11.11 -5.28
CA TRP A 52 14.69 -10.64 -6.08
C TRP A 52 13.37 -11.36 -5.81
N VAL A 53 13.29 -12.13 -4.72
CA VAL A 53 12.05 -12.78 -4.29
C VAL A 53 11.64 -12.19 -2.95
N ALA A 54 10.47 -11.55 -2.96
CA ALA A 54 9.88 -10.94 -1.79
C ALA A 54 9.03 -11.95 -1.01
N LYS A 55 9.08 -11.86 0.31
CA LYS A 55 8.02 -12.34 1.19
C LYS A 55 6.98 -11.24 1.27
N TRP A 56 5.72 -11.61 1.10
CA TRP A 56 4.58 -10.72 1.21
C TRP A 56 3.78 -11.03 2.46
N ASP A 57 3.37 -9.99 3.17
CA ASP A 57 2.25 -10.01 4.08
C ASP A 57 1.13 -9.21 3.41
N ASP A 58 0.15 -9.92 2.84
CA ASP A 58 -0.87 -9.33 1.97
C ASP A 58 -2.28 -9.44 2.53
N SER A 59 -3.05 -8.37 2.32
CA SER A 59 -4.49 -8.33 2.60
C SER A 59 -5.23 -7.91 1.35
N LYS A 60 -6.31 -8.63 1.02
CA LYS A 60 -7.16 -8.36 -0.15
C LYS A 60 -8.61 -8.29 0.28
N LYS A 61 -9.26 -7.15 0.06
CA LYS A 61 -10.68 -6.95 0.42
C LYS A 61 -11.50 -6.44 -0.76
N PRO A 62 -12.50 -7.21 -1.25
CA PRO A 62 -13.49 -6.70 -2.18
C PRO A 62 -14.25 -5.51 -1.57
N ILE A 63 -14.44 -4.45 -2.36
CA ILE A 63 -15.19 -3.26 -1.90
C ILE A 63 -16.63 -3.56 -1.51
N THR A 64 -17.18 -4.66 -2.00
CA THR A 64 -18.53 -5.13 -1.68
C THR A 64 -18.69 -5.46 -0.20
N GLU A 65 -17.60 -5.77 0.51
CA GLU A 65 -17.65 -6.02 1.96
C GLU A 65 -17.99 -4.76 2.77
N PHE A 66 -17.75 -3.56 2.22
CA PHE A 66 -18.03 -2.31 2.92
C PHE A 66 -19.51 -1.89 2.85
N ASN A 67 -20.31 -2.49 1.96
CA ASN A 67 -21.72 -2.17 1.77
C ASN A 67 -22.01 -0.66 1.58
N VAL A 68 -21.08 0.07 0.97
CA VAL A 68 -21.24 1.50 0.68
C VAL A 68 -21.59 1.69 -0.81
N PRO A 69 -22.75 2.31 -1.12
CA PRO A 69 -23.07 2.67 -2.50
C PRO A 69 -22.05 3.64 -3.08
N ASN A 70 -21.68 3.40 -4.34
CA ASN A 70 -20.73 4.21 -5.10
C ASN A 70 -19.43 4.47 -4.33
N TRP A 71 -18.93 3.46 -3.61
CA TRP A 71 -17.71 3.55 -2.79
C TRP A 71 -16.57 4.21 -3.58
N SER A 72 -16.33 3.72 -4.80
CA SER A 72 -15.26 4.20 -5.67
C SER A 72 -15.41 5.68 -6.07
N GLU A 73 -16.63 6.23 -6.05
CA GLU A 73 -16.89 7.65 -6.35
C GLU A 73 -16.72 8.59 -5.15
N LYS A 74 -16.37 8.07 -3.96
CA LYS A 74 -16.20 8.86 -2.74
C LYS A 74 -14.72 9.01 -2.39
N PHE A 75 -14.47 10.04 -1.59
CA PHE A 75 -13.18 10.22 -0.94
C PHE A 75 -13.09 9.32 0.30
N HIS A 76 -12.01 8.54 0.40
CA HIS A 76 -11.74 7.63 1.52
C HIS A 76 -10.45 7.97 2.25
N ILE A 77 -10.43 7.84 3.59
CA ILE A 77 -9.24 8.11 4.40
C ILE A 77 -8.40 6.84 4.52
N TRP A 78 -7.27 6.85 3.84
CA TRP A 78 -6.21 5.85 3.98
C TRP A 78 -5.21 6.28 5.05
N ARG A 79 -4.94 5.39 6.00
CA ARG A 79 -4.04 5.64 7.13
C ARG A 79 -3.07 4.48 7.31
N MET A 80 -1.83 4.82 7.61
CA MET A 80 -0.84 3.88 8.13
C MET A 80 -0.43 4.38 9.51
N ASP A 81 -0.58 3.51 10.51
CA ASP A 81 0.01 3.71 11.82
C ASP A 81 1.26 2.82 11.88
N TRP A 82 2.43 3.42 12.02
CA TRP A 82 3.73 2.74 11.96
C TRP A 82 4.60 3.16 13.13
N ASP A 83 5.06 2.20 13.91
CA ASP A 83 6.00 2.35 15.02
C ASP A 83 7.12 1.31 14.96
N SER A 84 7.89 1.15 16.04
CA SER A 84 9.00 0.20 16.10
C SER A 84 8.56 -1.27 16.03
N ASP A 85 7.30 -1.56 16.37
CA ASP A 85 6.82 -2.90 16.65
C ASP A 85 5.88 -3.39 15.55
N SER A 86 5.09 -2.49 14.95
CA SER A 86 4.07 -2.86 13.97
C SER A 86 3.83 -1.82 12.87
N ILE A 87 3.29 -2.31 11.76
CA ILE A 87 2.65 -1.48 10.72
C ILE A 87 1.17 -1.87 10.67
N LYS A 88 0.27 -0.90 10.79
CA LYS A 88 -1.18 -1.09 10.68
C LYS A 88 -1.75 -0.22 9.58
N LEU A 89 -2.45 -0.86 8.64
CA LEU A 89 -2.99 -0.22 7.43
C LEU A 89 -4.51 -0.16 7.51
N TYR A 90 -5.08 1.00 7.20
CA TYR A 90 -6.52 1.26 7.38
C TYR A 90 -7.14 1.96 6.17
N VAL A 91 -8.44 1.73 6.01
CA VAL A 91 -9.34 2.58 5.22
C VAL A 91 -10.56 2.94 6.06
N ASP A 92 -10.89 4.23 6.16
CA ASP A 92 -12.02 4.75 6.96
C ASP A 92 -12.09 4.13 8.37
N ASP A 93 -10.95 4.15 9.08
CA ASP A 93 -10.76 3.56 10.43
C ASP A 93 -10.92 2.04 10.54
N MET A 94 -11.19 1.35 9.43
CA MET A 94 -11.23 -0.11 9.40
C MET A 94 -9.84 -0.67 9.10
N LEU A 95 -9.34 -1.51 10.00
CA LEU A 95 -8.06 -2.21 9.85
C LEU A 95 -8.12 -3.19 8.68
N LEU A 96 -7.20 -3.01 7.73
CA LEU A 96 -7.01 -3.87 6.56
C LEU A 96 -5.93 -4.92 6.79
N ASN A 97 -4.80 -4.50 7.35
CA ASN A 97 -3.67 -5.37 7.65
C ASN A 97 -2.89 -4.88 8.88
N GLU A 98 -2.28 -5.81 9.61
CA GLU A 98 -1.38 -5.55 10.72
C GLU A 98 -0.16 -6.47 10.59
N VAL A 99 1.02 -5.86 10.45
CA VAL A 99 2.29 -6.55 10.24
C VAL A 99 3.14 -6.42 11.50
N ASP A 100 3.51 -7.56 12.07
CA ASP A 100 4.44 -7.65 13.21
C ASP A 100 5.90 -7.53 12.70
N LEU A 101 6.56 -6.42 13.04
CA LEU A 101 7.91 -6.12 12.57
C LEU A 101 8.98 -7.05 13.16
N SER A 102 8.69 -7.80 14.23
CA SER A 102 9.62 -8.83 14.71
C SER A 102 9.80 -9.98 13.70
N THR A 103 8.88 -10.12 12.75
CA THR A 103 8.88 -11.20 11.74
C THR A 103 9.42 -10.77 10.37
N THR A 104 9.72 -9.49 10.20
CA THR A 104 10.08 -8.88 8.90
C THR A 104 11.59 -8.78 8.66
N ILE A 105 12.38 -9.54 9.41
CA ILE A 105 13.84 -9.58 9.23
C ILE A 105 14.17 -10.19 7.85
N ASN A 106 14.95 -9.47 7.05
CA ASN A 106 15.43 -9.94 5.76
C ASN A 106 16.22 -11.24 5.91
N LYS A 107 15.90 -12.22 5.06
CA LYS A 107 16.61 -13.52 5.01
C LYS A 107 17.73 -13.57 3.98
N ASP A 108 18.15 -12.41 3.45
CA ASP A 108 19.19 -12.26 2.42
C ASP A 108 20.63 -12.40 2.94
N GLY A 109 20.80 -12.66 4.23
CA GLY A 109 22.09 -12.82 4.90
C GLY A 109 22.57 -11.57 5.65
N GLU A 110 21.94 -10.40 5.44
CA GLU A 110 22.26 -9.19 6.20
C GLU A 110 21.48 -9.09 7.52
N GLY A 111 20.30 -9.70 7.60
CA GLY A 111 19.49 -9.75 8.82
C GLY A 111 18.95 -8.38 9.27
N LYS A 112 18.85 -7.42 8.34
CA LYS A 112 18.24 -6.11 8.59
C LYS A 112 16.71 -6.19 8.58
N ASN A 113 16.07 -5.36 9.38
CA ASN A 113 14.64 -5.09 9.22
C ASN A 113 14.47 -3.90 8.26
N PRO A 114 13.89 -4.08 7.07
CA PRO A 114 13.75 -2.98 6.12
C PRO A 114 12.77 -1.91 6.59
N PHE A 115 11.93 -2.19 7.59
CA PHE A 115 10.98 -1.22 8.15
C PHE A 115 11.53 -0.48 9.38
N HIS A 116 12.85 -0.55 9.61
CA HIS A 116 13.55 0.27 10.62
C HIS A 116 14.52 1.28 9.97
N GLN A 117 14.21 1.70 8.75
CA GLN A 117 14.89 2.75 8.00
C GLN A 117 13.90 3.77 7.43
N PRO A 118 14.35 4.95 6.96
CA PRO A 118 13.47 5.91 6.32
C PRO A 118 12.88 5.38 5.00
N HIS A 119 11.60 5.67 4.78
CA HIS A 119 10.90 5.42 3.52
C HIS A 119 10.45 6.74 2.89
N TYR A 120 10.36 6.77 1.55
CA TYR A 120 9.68 7.85 0.83
C TYR A 120 8.31 7.38 0.34
N ILE A 121 7.39 8.33 0.15
CA ILE A 121 6.03 8.08 -0.32
C ILE A 121 5.98 8.13 -1.85
N ILE A 122 5.21 7.22 -2.43
CA ILE A 122 4.90 7.17 -3.87
C ILE A 122 3.38 7.18 -4.04
N LEU A 123 2.92 8.04 -4.96
CA LEU A 123 1.53 8.12 -5.41
C LEU A 123 1.54 8.02 -6.93
N ASN A 124 0.85 7.01 -7.47
CA ASN A 124 0.76 6.84 -8.91
C ASN A 124 -0.58 6.23 -9.34
N LEU A 125 -0.91 6.43 -10.62
CA LEU A 125 -1.99 5.76 -11.32
C LEU A 125 -1.39 4.95 -12.46
N ALA A 126 -1.22 3.64 -12.25
CA ALA A 126 -0.82 2.75 -13.33
C ALA A 126 -2.00 2.46 -14.26
N ILE A 127 -1.69 2.24 -15.54
CA ILE A 127 -2.65 1.88 -16.60
C ILE A 127 -2.24 0.51 -17.14
N GLY A 128 -3.09 -0.48 -16.92
CA GLY A 128 -2.89 -1.88 -17.28
C GLY A 128 -2.05 -2.67 -16.27
N GLY A 129 -1.28 -3.63 -16.78
CA GLY A 129 -0.41 -4.49 -15.98
C GLY A 129 -1.11 -5.71 -15.39
N LYS A 130 -0.34 -6.57 -14.71
CA LYS A 130 -0.83 -7.85 -14.17
C LYS A 130 -2.03 -7.68 -13.22
N ALA A 131 -2.01 -6.62 -12.40
CA ALA A 131 -3.08 -6.32 -11.45
C ALA A 131 -4.21 -5.50 -12.09
N GLY A 132 -3.88 -4.38 -12.75
CA GLY A 132 -4.85 -3.49 -13.40
C GLY A 132 -5.64 -4.12 -14.56
N GLY A 133 -5.07 -5.14 -15.22
CA GLY A 133 -5.71 -5.88 -16.30
C GLY A 133 -5.55 -5.21 -17.68
N ASP A 134 -6.47 -5.50 -18.59
CA ASP A 134 -6.47 -4.94 -19.95
C ASP A 134 -7.04 -3.50 -19.96
N PRO A 135 -6.26 -2.48 -20.38
CA PRO A 135 -6.73 -1.10 -20.47
C PRO A 135 -7.40 -0.73 -21.80
N SER A 136 -7.61 -1.68 -22.72
CA SER A 136 -8.18 -1.40 -24.06
C SER A 136 -9.53 -0.68 -24.04
N ASN A 137 -10.33 -0.91 -22.99
CA ASN A 137 -11.64 -0.30 -22.78
C ASN A 137 -11.64 0.86 -21.77
N THR A 138 -10.46 1.30 -21.30
CA THR A 138 -10.35 2.42 -20.37
C THR A 138 -10.70 3.73 -21.07
N LYS A 139 -11.63 4.50 -20.51
CA LYS A 139 -11.99 5.84 -21.00
C LYS A 139 -11.10 6.91 -20.38
N PHE A 140 -10.47 7.72 -21.22
CA PHE A 140 -9.58 8.82 -20.83
C PHE A 140 -10.23 10.20 -21.04
N PRO A 141 -9.83 11.23 -20.26
CA PRO A 141 -8.85 11.18 -19.18
C PRO A 141 -9.34 10.39 -17.95
N ALA A 142 -8.42 9.67 -17.31
CA ALA A 142 -8.62 9.04 -16.01
C ALA A 142 -7.96 9.91 -14.94
N LYS A 143 -8.53 9.95 -13.75
CA LYS A 143 -8.04 10.77 -12.64
C LYS A 143 -7.89 9.92 -11.39
N PHE A 144 -6.77 10.14 -10.70
CA PHE A 144 -6.53 9.71 -9.34
C PHE A 144 -6.45 10.98 -8.50
N GLU A 145 -7.54 11.28 -7.78
CA GLU A 145 -7.71 12.55 -7.07
C GLU A 145 -7.27 12.39 -5.62
N VAL A 146 -6.30 13.20 -5.19
CA VAL A 146 -5.77 13.21 -3.81
C VAL A 146 -6.03 14.58 -3.20
N ASP A 147 -6.82 14.63 -2.13
CA ASP A 147 -7.11 15.89 -1.43
C ASP A 147 -5.92 16.33 -0.55
N TYR A 148 -5.38 15.39 0.25
CA TYR A 148 -4.22 15.66 1.10
C TYR A 148 -3.39 14.41 1.40
N VAL A 149 -2.13 14.67 1.73
CA VAL A 149 -1.21 13.76 2.43
C VAL A 149 -0.79 14.45 3.72
N ARG A 150 -0.87 13.74 4.85
CA ARG A 150 -0.46 14.24 6.17
C ARG A 150 0.38 13.17 6.85
N ILE A 151 1.45 13.61 7.49
CA ILE A 151 2.36 12.75 8.26
C ILE A 151 2.36 13.30 9.68
N TYR A 152 2.22 12.40 10.65
CA TYR A 152 2.17 12.72 12.07
C TYR A 152 3.25 11.90 12.77
N GLN A 153 3.90 12.51 13.76
CA GLN A 153 4.88 11.85 14.61
C GLN A 153 4.33 11.83 16.03
N LYS A 154 4.31 10.65 16.66
CA LYS A 154 4.01 10.55 18.10
C LYS A 154 5.08 11.36 18.84
N GLN A 155 4.66 12.28 19.72
CA GLN A 155 5.60 12.94 20.63
C GLN A 155 6.19 11.90 21.57
N ALA A 156 7.50 12.00 21.85
CA ALA A 156 8.10 11.23 22.92
C ALA A 156 7.38 11.60 24.23
N GLU A 157 7.02 10.60 25.01
CA GLU A 157 6.62 10.80 26.41
C GLU A 157 7.92 11.02 27.19
N ASP A 158 8.07 12.18 27.83
CA ASP A 158 9.24 12.55 28.64
C ASP A 158 9.38 11.67 29.90
#